data_AF-A0A3D3M556-F1
#
_entry.id   AF-A0A3D3M556-F1
#
_cell.length_a   1.000
_cell.length_b   1.000
_cell.length_c   1.000
_cell.angle_alpha   90.00
_cell.angle_beta   90.00
_cell.angle_gamma   90.00
#
_symmetry.space_group_name_H-M   'P 1'
#
loop_
_entity.id
_entity.type
_entity.pdbx_description
1 polymer ?
#
loop_
_entity_poly.entity_id
_entity_poly.type
_entity_poly.pdbx_seq_one_letter_code
_entity_poly.pdbx_strand_id
1 'polypeptide(L)'
;MIQRAAQSAYETATAEENIAENKYDTLSLEASYLATGQARRMEEIRQARSAYLQLTLRDYDPERGIQVSNLVWLEDEDGRRQWLFLGPEAAGLKIGEGDGLVTVITPRSPLGQQLLGKVEEDELDLVVGNGRQVLAIISVR
;
A
#
# COMPACT_ATOMS: atom_id res chain seq x y z
N MET A 1 35.94 -29.53 -8.76
CA MET A 1 34.77 -30.22 -9.37
C MET A 1 33.93 -29.22 -10.18
N ILE A 2 34.53 -28.59 -11.20
CA ILE A 2 33.86 -27.75 -12.21
C ILE A 2 34.64 -27.99 -13.49
N GLN A 3 34.33 -29.08 -14.23
CA GLN A 3 34.78 -29.30 -15.63
C GLN A 3 34.37 -30.67 -16.22
N ARG A 4 33.25 -31.28 -15.80
CA ARG A 4 32.75 -32.54 -16.41
C ARG A 4 31.24 -32.55 -16.63
N ALA A 5 30.68 -31.46 -17.12
CA ALA A 5 29.28 -31.40 -17.55
C ALA A 5 29.11 -30.57 -18.84
N ALA A 6 30.14 -30.52 -19.69
CA ALA A 6 30.13 -29.74 -20.93
C ALA A 6 30.17 -30.61 -22.19
N GLN A 7 29.91 -31.92 -22.09
CA GLN A 7 29.95 -32.79 -23.26
C GLN A 7 28.96 -33.95 -23.14
N SER A 8 27.69 -33.66 -23.45
CA SER A 8 26.75 -34.61 -24.07
C SER A 8 25.41 -33.89 -24.28
N ALA A 9 25.16 -33.46 -25.52
CA ALA A 9 23.85 -33.32 -26.18
C ALA A 9 23.91 -32.33 -27.36
N TYR A 10 25.01 -32.34 -28.13
CA TYR A 10 25.07 -31.72 -29.45
C TYR A 10 24.48 -32.66 -30.54
N GLU A 11 23.96 -33.82 -30.17
CA GLU A 11 23.51 -34.89 -31.09
C GLU A 11 22.01 -35.18 -31.02
N THR A 12 21.17 -34.14 -31.00
CA THR A 12 19.73 -34.34 -31.30
C THR A 12 19.16 -33.18 -32.10
N ALA A 13 19.93 -32.70 -33.08
CA ALA A 13 19.37 -32.07 -34.27
C ALA A 13 18.98 -33.18 -35.25
N THR A 14 17.76 -33.70 -35.13
CA THR A 14 16.91 -34.35 -36.17
C THR A 14 15.95 -35.35 -35.53
N ALA A 15 14.91 -34.83 -34.91
CA ALA A 15 13.58 -35.45 -34.97
C ALA A 15 12.61 -34.29 -35.18
N GLU A 16 12.39 -33.99 -36.46
CA GLU A 16 11.17 -33.35 -36.87
C GLU A 16 9.97 -34.10 -36.27
N GLU A 17 8.91 -33.33 -36.10
CA GLU A 17 7.55 -33.75 -35.78
C GLU A 17 7.18 -33.91 -34.30
N ASN A 18 6.19 -33.07 -33.98
CA ASN A 18 5.04 -33.38 -33.14
C ASN A 18 5.12 -33.06 -31.63
N ILE A 19 4.24 -32.11 -31.28
CA ILE A 19 3.57 -31.91 -29.99
C ILE A 19 4.22 -30.83 -29.10
N ALA A 20 4.11 -29.58 -29.57
CA ALA A 20 3.83 -28.47 -28.67
C ALA A 20 2.40 -28.63 -28.12
N GLU A 21 2.21 -29.54 -27.18
CA GLU A 21 0.96 -29.71 -26.45
C GLU A 21 1.27 -30.52 -25.18
N ASN A 22 1.94 -29.89 -24.21
CA ASN A 22 2.39 -30.59 -23.01
C ASN A 22 1.95 -29.84 -21.76
N LYS A 23 1.44 -30.56 -20.76
CA LYS A 23 0.83 -30.09 -19.48
C LYS A 23 1.71 -29.15 -18.63
N TYR A 24 2.87 -28.78 -19.13
CA TYR A 24 3.83 -27.83 -18.57
C TYR A 24 3.55 -26.38 -19.00
N ASP A 25 2.75 -26.16 -20.05
CA ASP A 25 2.37 -24.80 -20.48
C ASP A 25 1.49 -24.09 -19.45
N THR A 26 0.59 -24.81 -18.78
CA THR A 26 -0.21 -24.26 -17.67
C THR A 26 0.64 -23.96 -16.45
N LEU A 27 1.58 -24.84 -16.08
CA LEU A 27 2.50 -24.60 -14.96
C LEU A 27 3.44 -23.42 -15.24
N SER A 28 3.94 -23.32 -16.46
CA SER A 28 4.80 -22.21 -16.92
C SER A 28 4.02 -20.88 -16.95
N LEU A 29 2.76 -20.91 -17.40
CA LEU A 29 1.89 -19.74 -17.43
C LEU A 29 1.48 -19.28 -16.02
N GLU A 30 1.10 -20.19 -15.12
CA GLU A 30 0.80 -19.89 -13.71
C GLU A 30 2.02 -19.34 -12.98
N ALA A 31 3.21 -19.92 -13.22
CA ALA A 31 4.46 -19.40 -12.69
C ALA A 31 4.77 -17.99 -13.21
N SER A 32 4.50 -17.72 -14.49
CA SER A 32 4.65 -16.38 -15.10
C SER A 32 3.69 -15.36 -14.49
N TYR A 33 2.41 -15.71 -14.28
CA TYR A 33 1.44 -14.83 -13.61
C TYR A 33 1.84 -14.54 -12.16
N LEU A 34 2.29 -15.56 -11.43
CA LEU A 34 2.77 -15.39 -10.06
C LEU A 34 4.01 -14.48 -10.03
N ALA A 35 4.98 -14.72 -10.89
CA ALA A 35 6.20 -13.91 -10.98
C ALA A 35 5.88 -12.44 -11.36
N THR A 36 4.96 -12.23 -12.30
CA THR A 36 4.49 -10.90 -12.69
C THR A 36 3.80 -10.19 -11.53
N GLY A 37 2.92 -10.89 -10.80
CA GLY A 37 2.26 -10.36 -9.61
C GLY A 37 3.25 -10.02 -8.49
N GLN A 38 4.24 -10.88 -8.26
CA GLN A 38 5.31 -10.63 -7.28
C GLN A 38 6.19 -9.44 -7.68
N ALA A 39 6.55 -9.32 -8.96
CA ALA A 39 7.32 -8.20 -9.48
C ALA A 39 6.57 -6.88 -9.30
N ARG A 40 5.26 -6.86 -9.62
CA ARG A 40 4.41 -5.69 -9.40
C ARG A 40 4.36 -5.29 -7.92
N ARG A 41 4.12 -6.22 -7.01
CA ARG A 41 4.14 -5.90 -5.57
C ARG A 41 5.48 -5.40 -5.09
N MET A 42 6.58 -6.00 -5.56
CA MET A 42 7.93 -5.56 -5.22
C MET A 42 8.16 -4.11 -5.65
N GLU A 43 7.66 -3.74 -6.83
CA GLU A 43 7.75 -2.38 -7.35
C GLU A 43 6.88 -1.39 -6.54
N GLU A 44 5.65 -1.76 -6.20
CA GLU A 44 4.77 -0.98 -5.31
C GLU A 44 5.45 -0.71 -3.95
N ILE A 45 6.12 -1.73 -3.38
CA ILE A 45 6.89 -1.58 -2.12
C ILE A 45 8.09 -0.66 -2.30
N ARG A 46 8.84 -0.76 -3.40
CA ARG A 46 9.98 0.14 -3.68
C ARG A 46 9.53 1.59 -3.80
N GLN A 47 8.44 1.84 -4.52
CA GLN A 47 7.87 3.17 -4.69
C GLN A 47 7.41 3.75 -3.35
N ALA A 48 6.66 2.98 -2.55
CA ALA A 48 6.26 3.38 -1.21
C ALA A 48 7.49 3.72 -0.35
N ARG A 49 8.51 2.85 -0.32
CA ARG A 49 9.75 3.09 0.43
C ARG A 49 10.44 4.37 -0.02
N SER A 50 10.55 4.62 -1.33
CA SER A 50 11.15 5.83 -1.87
C SER A 50 10.38 7.08 -1.44
N ALA A 51 9.04 7.04 -1.51
CA ALA A 51 8.19 8.15 -1.09
C ALA A 51 8.36 8.48 0.40
N TYR A 52 8.47 7.46 1.25
CA TYR A 52 8.74 7.65 2.68
C TYR A 52 10.15 8.19 2.97
N LEU A 53 11.18 7.75 2.24
CA LEU A 53 12.54 8.29 2.40
C LEU A 53 12.67 9.75 1.97
N GLN A 54 11.80 10.21 1.06
CA GLN A 54 11.75 11.60 0.58
C GLN A 54 10.74 12.44 1.36
N LEU A 55 9.97 11.83 2.27
CA LEU A 55 8.94 12.51 3.03
C LEU A 55 9.59 13.55 3.97
N THR A 56 9.18 14.80 3.81
CA THR A 56 9.51 15.85 4.77
C THR A 56 8.43 15.89 5.85
N LEU A 57 8.81 15.64 7.10
CA LEU A 57 7.92 15.83 8.23
C LEU A 57 7.68 17.32 8.46
N ARG A 58 6.42 17.70 8.60
CA ARG A 58 6.00 19.08 8.81
C ARG A 58 5.29 19.16 10.15
N ASP A 59 5.66 20.17 10.93
CA ASP A 59 4.85 20.56 12.08
C ASP A 59 3.47 21.01 11.60
N TYR A 60 2.45 20.76 12.41
CA TYR A 60 1.10 21.24 12.15
C TYR A 60 1.06 22.79 12.16
N ASP A 61 0.43 23.35 11.13
CA ASP A 61 0.19 24.78 10.94
C ASP A 61 -1.32 24.99 10.68
N PRO A 62 -2.08 25.55 11.63
CA PRO A 62 -3.51 25.79 11.47
C PRO A 62 -3.86 26.67 10.26
N GLU A 63 -2.97 27.55 9.79
CA GLU A 63 -3.22 28.36 8.59
C GLU A 63 -3.24 27.53 7.31
N ARG A 64 -2.57 26.36 7.33
CA ARG A 64 -2.48 25.43 6.21
C ARG A 64 -3.37 24.19 6.37
N GLY A 65 -3.85 23.95 7.59
CA GLY A 65 -4.57 22.74 7.97
C GLY A 65 -3.73 21.47 7.87
N ILE A 66 -4.40 20.33 7.97
CA ILE A 66 -3.78 18.99 7.92
C ILE A 66 -3.11 18.77 6.57
N GLN A 67 -1.85 18.33 6.60
CA GLN A 67 -1.05 18.02 5.43
C GLN A 67 -0.48 16.60 5.50
N VAL A 68 0.07 16.12 4.38
CA VAL A 68 0.89 14.91 4.37
C VAL A 68 2.00 15.06 5.42
N SER A 69 2.27 13.98 6.15
CA SER A 69 3.13 13.85 7.34
C SER A 69 2.50 14.18 8.69
N ASN A 70 1.27 14.71 8.74
CA ASN A 70 0.59 14.92 10.03
C ASN A 70 -0.03 13.64 10.59
N LEU A 71 -0.04 13.58 11.92
CA LEU A 71 -0.74 12.59 12.72
C LEU A 71 -2.02 13.22 13.28
N VAL A 72 -3.16 12.58 13.04
CA VAL A 72 -4.49 13.10 13.36
C VAL A 72 -5.17 12.15 14.34
N TRP A 73 -5.72 12.72 15.41
CA TRP A 73 -6.57 12.01 16.37
C TRP A 73 -8.04 12.29 16.04
N LEU A 74 -8.77 11.25 15.68
CA LEU A 74 -10.20 11.36 15.39
C LEU A 74 -11.02 10.70 16.48
N GLU A 75 -12.21 11.22 16.71
CA GLU A 75 -13.26 10.64 17.56
C GLU A 75 -14.58 10.56 16.78
N ASP A 76 -15.33 9.48 16.95
CA ASP A 76 -16.68 9.38 16.41
C ASP A 76 -17.76 9.72 17.44
N GLU A 77 -19.02 9.75 16.99
CA GLU A 77 -20.17 10.08 17.86
C GLU A 77 -20.37 9.11 19.04
N ASP A 78 -19.81 7.89 18.97
CA ASP A 78 -19.84 6.89 20.04
C ASP A 78 -18.64 7.04 21.02
N GLY A 79 -17.78 8.04 20.82
CA GLY A 79 -16.57 8.30 21.60
C GLY A 79 -15.40 7.36 21.26
N ARG A 80 -15.48 6.61 20.15
CA ARG A 80 -14.39 5.74 19.70
C ARG A 80 -13.33 6.59 19.01
N ARG A 81 -12.07 6.38 19.43
CA ARG A 81 -10.94 7.17 18.95
C ARG A 81 -9.99 6.35 18.10
N GLN A 82 -9.34 7.01 17.14
CA GLN A 82 -8.34 6.38 16.28
C GLN A 82 -7.27 7.36 15.82
N TRP A 83 -6.03 6.86 15.71
CA TRP A 83 -4.91 7.60 15.16
C TRP A 83 -4.82 7.36 13.66
N LEU A 84 -4.75 8.44 12.89
CA LEU A 84 -4.52 8.40 11.47
C LEU A 84 -3.23 9.14 11.12
N PHE A 85 -2.37 8.52 10.34
CA PHE A 85 -1.21 9.18 9.77
C PHE A 85 -1.44 9.44 8.29
N LEU A 86 -1.35 10.70 7.86
CA LEU A 86 -1.49 11.07 6.46
C LEU A 86 -0.15 10.85 5.73
N GLY A 87 0.09 9.63 5.30
CA GLY A 87 1.29 9.23 4.58
C GLY A 87 1.21 9.49 3.07
N PRO A 88 2.37 9.51 2.37
CA PRO A 88 2.39 9.63 0.91
C PRO A 88 1.91 8.34 0.22
N GLU A 89 2.15 7.18 0.84
CA GLU A 89 1.87 5.84 0.30
C GLU A 89 1.46 4.85 1.41
N ALA A 90 1.15 3.60 1.04
CA ALA A 90 0.79 2.50 1.95
C ALA A 90 -0.51 2.71 2.76
N ALA A 91 -1.56 3.22 2.11
CA ALA A 91 -2.89 3.32 2.69
C ALA A 91 -3.37 1.99 3.30
N GLY A 92 -3.96 2.03 4.48
CA GLY A 92 -4.47 0.88 5.22
C GLY A 92 -3.41 0.16 6.06
N LEU A 93 -2.13 0.54 5.99
CA LEU A 93 -1.11 0.00 6.87
C LEU A 93 -1.43 0.37 8.32
N LYS A 94 -1.33 -0.61 9.21
CA LYS A 94 -1.51 -0.44 10.65
C LYS A 94 -0.17 -0.57 11.37
N ILE A 95 0.13 0.39 12.23
CA ILE A 95 1.41 0.48 12.96
C ILE A 95 1.08 0.56 14.46
N GLY A 96 1.71 -0.29 15.27
CA GLY A 96 1.42 -0.38 16.70
C GLY A 96 0.22 -1.30 17.01
N GLU A 97 -0.22 -1.27 18.25
CA GLU A 97 -1.30 -2.12 18.80
C GLU A 97 -2.08 -1.36 19.89
N GLY A 98 -3.31 -1.79 20.18
CA GLY A 98 -4.17 -1.19 21.20
C GLY A 98 -4.46 0.29 20.95
N ASP A 99 -4.38 1.11 22.01
CA ASP A 99 -4.64 2.57 21.95
C ASP A 99 -3.58 3.33 21.14
N GLY A 100 -2.43 2.71 20.87
CA GLY A 100 -1.36 3.26 20.03
C GLY A 100 -1.46 2.85 18.57
N LEU A 101 -2.53 2.17 18.15
CA LEU A 101 -2.71 1.73 16.78
C LEU A 101 -2.92 2.92 15.84
N VAL A 102 -1.96 3.14 14.94
CA VAL A 102 -2.02 4.16 13.91
C VAL A 102 -2.38 3.52 12.57
N THR A 103 -3.39 4.07 11.89
CA THR A 103 -3.73 3.68 10.52
C THR A 103 -3.18 4.69 9.54
N VAL A 104 -2.37 4.24 8.59
CA VAL A 104 -1.88 5.07 7.50
C VAL A 104 -3.01 5.28 6.50
N ILE A 105 -3.29 6.55 6.17
CA ILE A 105 -4.13 6.95 5.05
C ILE A 105 -3.29 7.76 4.06
N THR A 106 -3.81 8.00 2.86
CA THR A 106 -3.10 8.79 1.84
C THR A 106 -4.01 9.90 1.32
N PRO A 107 -3.46 11.00 0.77
CA PRO A 107 -4.24 12.04 0.08
C PRO A 107 -5.24 11.55 -0.97
N ARG A 108 -5.03 10.34 -1.51
CA ARG A 108 -5.89 9.74 -2.53
C ARG A 108 -7.06 8.95 -1.95
N SER A 109 -7.02 8.60 -0.66
CA SER A 109 -8.14 7.89 -0.03
C SER A 109 -9.30 8.85 0.25
N PRO A 110 -10.56 8.38 0.29
CA PRO A 110 -11.71 9.23 0.59
C PRO A 110 -11.54 10.03 1.90
N LEU A 111 -11.03 9.37 2.94
CA LEU A 111 -10.76 10.00 4.22
C LEU A 111 -9.62 11.03 4.14
N GLY A 112 -8.55 10.73 3.42
CA GLY A 112 -7.44 11.66 3.22
C GLY A 112 -7.84 12.90 2.43
N GLN A 113 -8.70 12.76 1.42
CA GLN A 113 -9.24 13.89 0.66
C GLN A 113 -10.08 14.83 1.53
N GLN A 114 -10.88 14.29 2.44
CA GLN A 114 -11.69 15.11 3.35
C GLN A 114 -10.85 15.79 4.44
N LEU A 115 -9.77 15.15 4.89
CA LEU A 115 -8.89 15.68 5.94
C LEU A 115 -7.99 16.81 5.47
N LEU A 116 -7.52 16.79 4.22
CA LEU A 116 -6.58 17.78 3.72
C LEU A 116 -7.10 19.21 3.88
N GLY A 117 -6.32 20.04 4.58
CA GLY A 117 -6.64 21.44 4.82
C GLY A 117 -7.66 21.69 5.94
N LYS A 118 -8.24 20.65 6.55
CA LYS A 118 -9.05 20.81 7.77
C LYS A 118 -8.18 21.11 8.99
N VAL A 119 -8.81 21.61 10.04
CA VAL A 119 -8.15 21.97 11.30
C VAL A 119 -8.74 21.19 12.47
N GLU A 120 -8.15 21.34 13.65
CA GLU A 120 -8.77 20.84 14.89
C GLU A 120 -10.19 21.40 15.06
N GLU A 121 -11.07 20.62 15.68
CA GLU A 121 -12.51 20.87 15.86
C GLU A 121 -13.36 20.80 14.57
N ASP A 122 -12.77 20.64 13.38
CA ASP A 122 -13.55 20.33 12.18
C ASP A 122 -14.10 18.90 12.23
N GLU A 123 -15.19 18.69 11.49
CA GLU A 123 -15.82 17.37 11.34
C GLU A 123 -15.65 16.80 9.92
N LEU A 124 -15.69 15.47 9.82
CA LEU A 124 -15.64 14.69 8.59
C LEU A 124 -16.93 13.89 8.46
N ASP A 125 -17.50 13.88 7.26
CA ASP A 125 -18.72 13.16 6.95
C ASP A 125 -18.41 11.95 6.07
N LEU A 126 -18.41 10.77 6.69
CA LEU A 126 -18.11 9.53 6.01
C LEU A 126 -19.38 8.79 5.66
N VAL A 127 -19.47 8.35 4.40
CA VAL A 127 -20.50 7.41 3.96
C VAL A 127 -19.89 6.01 4.03
N VAL A 128 -20.35 5.20 4.98
CA VAL A 128 -19.89 3.82 5.20
C VAL A 128 -21.06 2.88 4.92
N GLY A 129 -21.02 2.22 3.76
CA GLY A 129 -22.15 1.41 3.28
C GLY A 129 -23.40 2.27 3.07
N ASN A 130 -24.48 1.97 3.78
CA ASN A 130 -25.72 2.75 3.77
C ASN A 130 -25.84 3.75 4.93
N GLY A 131 -24.82 3.84 5.79
CA GLY A 131 -24.80 4.73 6.95
C GLY A 131 -23.92 5.96 6.73
N ARG A 132 -24.21 7.02 7.50
CA ARG A 132 -23.32 8.18 7.65
C ARG A 132 -22.66 8.09 9.03
N GLN A 133 -21.37 8.37 9.07
CA GLN A 133 -20.59 8.45 10.31
C GLN A 133 -19.92 9.82 10.34
N VAL A 134 -20.09 10.56 11.43
CA VAL A 134 -19.38 11.81 11.66
C VAL A 134 -18.13 11.53 12.51
N LEU A 135 -17.01 12.10 12.12
CA LEU A 135 -15.77 12.08 12.91
C LEU A 135 -15.30 13.50 13.20
N ALA A 136 -15.04 13.80 14.46
CA ALA A 136 -14.44 15.07 14.89
C ALA A 136 -12.91 14.96 14.93
N ILE A 137 -12.23 16.04 14.53
CA ILE A 137 -10.78 16.17 14.58
C ILE A 137 -10.38 16.71 15.96
N ILE A 138 -9.87 15.84 16.82
CA ILE A 138 -9.57 16.17 18.22
C ILE A 138 -8.20 16.81 18.39
N SER A 139 -7.19 16.36 17.63
CA SER A 139 -5.87 16.99 17.64
C SER A 139 -5.06 16.64 16.39
N VAL A 140 -4.14 17.52 16.01
CA VAL A 140 -3.20 17.32 14.90
C VAL A 140 -1.77 17.56 15.38
N ARG A 141 -0.85 16.71 14.93
CA ARG A 141 0.58 16.78 15.24
C ARG A 141 1.43 16.69 13.98
#